data_AF-A0A935FD29-F1
#
_entry.id   AF-A0A935FD29-F1
#
_cell.length_a   1.000
_cell.length_b   1.000
_cell.length_c   1.000
_cell.angle_alpha   90.00
_cell.angle_beta   90.00
_cell.angle_gamma   90.00
#
_symmetry.space_group_name_H-M   'P 1'
#
loop_
_entity.id
_entity.type
_entity.pdbx_description
1 polymer ?
#
loop_
_entity_poly.entity_id
_entity_poly.type
_entity_poly.pdbx_seq_one_letter_code
_entity_poly.pdbx_strand_id
1 'polypeptide(L)'
;MKLLVLQSCLVFSQHAFYNSGNLRIHSGASVTIFGDLTNSYGAVLVNNGNLYSKSAIVNNEAGMSAGTGTLYLDGASLQVVSGSEVLKVNNLVTDNTAGIALNNNLSLTGNHQFVNGLIGSSVTPNYLIYESGATHSGATDSRHVTGWIKKIGSDNFIFPVGDNSFLRTIAISSLSVAAEFNCHYYRTTPNIYNLQSPIVKVRAVQKSGPDIIPEGTG
;
A
#
# COMPACT_ATOMS: atom_id res chain seq x y z
N MET A 1 -31.37 -30.03 46.17
CA MET A 1 -31.52 -28.71 45.54
C MET A 1 -30.55 -28.65 44.36
N LYS A 2 -31.03 -28.73 43.10
CA LYS A 2 -30.17 -28.66 41.91
C LYS A 2 -30.14 -27.21 41.41
N LEU A 3 -28.95 -26.62 41.38
CA LEU A 3 -28.72 -25.27 40.87
C LEU A 3 -28.66 -25.33 39.34
N LEU A 4 -29.57 -24.62 38.67
CA LEU A 4 -29.56 -24.42 37.23
C LEU A 4 -28.79 -23.13 36.94
N VAL A 5 -27.69 -23.22 36.19
CA VAL A 5 -26.92 -22.06 35.73
C VAL A 5 -27.28 -21.80 34.27
N LEU A 6 -27.87 -20.64 33.99
CA LEU A 6 -28.08 -20.14 32.63
C LEU A 6 -26.88 -19.26 32.25
N GLN A 7 -26.13 -19.66 31.22
CA GLN A 7 -25.06 -18.84 30.64
C GLN A 7 -25.52 -18.31 29.28
N SER A 8 -25.57 -16.98 29.15
CA SER A 8 -25.81 -16.32 27.87
C SER A 8 -24.52 -16.31 27.05
N CYS A 9 -24.56 -16.94 25.88
CA CYS A 9 -23.50 -16.80 24.87
C CYS A 9 -23.85 -15.60 24.00
N LEU A 10 -23.05 -14.52 24.09
CA LEU A 10 -23.11 -13.44 23.12
C LEU A 10 -22.34 -13.88 21.87
N VAL A 11 -23.05 -14.23 20.81
CA VAL A 11 -22.45 -14.47 19.49
C VAL A 11 -22.45 -13.15 18.73
N PHE A 12 -21.27 -12.56 18.53
CA PHE A 12 -21.07 -11.56 17.50
C PHE A 12 -21.13 -12.28 16.14
N SER A 13 -22.14 -11.99 15.33
CA SER A 13 -22.07 -12.35 13.91
C SER A 13 -21.00 -11.45 13.28
N GLN A 14 -19.88 -12.05 12.85
CA GLN A 14 -18.88 -11.30 12.11
C GLN A 14 -19.40 -11.11 10.68
N HIS A 15 -19.58 -9.86 10.25
CA HIS A 15 -19.75 -9.49 8.84
C HIS A 15 -18.44 -9.71 8.05
N ALA A 16 -17.77 -10.85 8.21
CA ALA A 16 -16.51 -11.13 7.55
C ALA A 16 -16.65 -12.28 6.56
N PHE A 17 -16.11 -12.07 5.35
CA PHE A 17 -15.71 -13.15 4.49
C PHE A 17 -14.40 -13.73 5.04
N TYR A 18 -14.44 -14.98 5.51
CA TYR A 18 -13.30 -15.65 6.12
C TYR A 18 -12.85 -16.83 5.25
N ASN A 19 -11.71 -16.70 4.59
CA ASN A 19 -11.10 -17.77 3.81
C ASN A 19 -10.16 -18.59 4.71
N SER A 20 -10.54 -19.84 4.97
CA SER A 20 -9.71 -20.86 5.64
C SER A 20 -9.28 -22.01 4.73
N GLY A 21 -9.62 -21.94 3.44
CA GLY A 21 -9.35 -22.98 2.46
C GLY A 21 -8.81 -22.39 1.16
N ASN A 22 -9.26 -22.90 0.02
CA ASN A 22 -8.83 -22.43 -1.29
C ASN A 22 -9.91 -21.54 -1.92
N LEU A 23 -9.59 -20.25 -2.09
CA LEU A 23 -10.38 -19.28 -2.85
C LEU A 23 -9.61 -18.87 -4.11
N ARG A 24 -10.22 -19.09 -5.27
CA ARG A 24 -9.68 -18.64 -6.56
C ARG A 24 -10.73 -17.84 -7.32
N ILE A 25 -10.36 -16.62 -7.69
CA ILE A 25 -11.14 -15.76 -8.59
C ILE A 25 -10.51 -15.91 -9.97
N HIS A 26 -11.27 -16.40 -10.94
CA HIS A 26 -10.80 -16.62 -12.30
C HIS A 26 -10.81 -15.34 -13.14
N SER A 27 -10.04 -15.32 -14.23
CA SER A 27 -10.07 -14.22 -15.19
C SER A 27 -11.49 -14.00 -15.73
N GLY A 28 -11.90 -12.73 -15.85
CA GLY A 28 -13.25 -12.32 -16.23
C GLY A 28 -14.28 -12.36 -15.09
N ALA A 29 -13.99 -13.02 -13.96
CA ALA A 29 -14.89 -13.01 -12.80
C ALA A 29 -14.76 -11.70 -12.02
N SER A 30 -15.86 -11.25 -11.42
CA SER A 30 -15.90 -10.12 -10.50
C SER A 30 -16.55 -10.56 -9.19
N VAL A 31 -15.88 -10.29 -8.07
CA VAL A 31 -16.35 -10.60 -6.72
C VAL A 31 -16.33 -9.31 -5.90
N THR A 32 -17.44 -9.00 -5.22
CA THR A 32 -17.52 -7.88 -4.29
C THR A 32 -17.78 -8.39 -2.89
N ILE A 33 -16.98 -7.91 -1.94
CA ILE A 33 -17.08 -8.24 -0.53
C ILE A 33 -17.41 -6.96 0.22
N PHE A 34 -18.61 -6.90 0.79
CA PHE A 34 -19.09 -5.75 1.56
C PHE A 34 -18.55 -5.72 2.99
N GLY A 35 -18.27 -6.91 3.53
CA GLY A 35 -17.68 -7.10 4.85
C GLY A 35 -16.15 -7.12 4.84
N ASP A 36 -15.56 -7.41 5.99
CA ASP A 36 -14.11 -7.60 6.09
C ASP A 36 -13.71 -8.89 5.35
N LEU A 37 -12.62 -8.85 4.58
CA LEU A 37 -12.02 -10.03 3.98
C LEU A 37 -10.84 -10.49 4.84
N THR A 38 -10.91 -11.69 5.40
CA THR A 38 -9.77 -12.34 6.07
C THR A 38 -9.30 -13.53 5.25
N ASN A 39 -8.03 -13.52 4.83
CA ASN A 39 -7.32 -14.69 4.33
C ASN A 39 -6.45 -15.27 5.44
N SER A 40 -6.85 -16.43 5.97
CA SER A 40 -6.24 -17.00 7.16
C SER A 40 -4.94 -17.75 6.88
N TYR A 41 -4.17 -17.99 7.94
CA TYR A 41 -2.99 -18.85 7.88
C TYR A 41 -3.34 -20.24 7.31
N GLY A 42 -2.57 -20.69 6.33
CA GLY A 42 -2.77 -21.96 5.62
C GLY A 42 -3.84 -21.90 4.53
N ALA A 43 -4.51 -20.76 4.33
CA ALA A 43 -5.49 -20.57 3.26
C ALA A 43 -4.83 -20.10 1.97
N VAL A 44 -5.45 -20.37 0.83
CA VAL A 44 -4.99 -19.91 -0.48
C VAL A 44 -6.00 -18.91 -1.02
N LEU A 45 -5.53 -17.71 -1.33
CA LEU A 45 -6.28 -16.72 -2.10
C LEU A 45 -5.51 -16.40 -3.39
N VAL A 46 -6.13 -16.67 -4.54
CA VAL A 46 -5.59 -16.32 -5.86
C VAL A 46 -6.60 -15.45 -6.60
N ASN A 47 -6.27 -14.18 -6.81
CA ASN A 47 -7.08 -13.27 -7.61
C ASN A 47 -6.56 -13.14 -9.05
N ASN A 48 -7.27 -13.70 -10.02
CA ASN A 48 -7.02 -13.50 -11.46
C ASN A 48 -8.12 -12.69 -12.15
N GLY A 49 -9.14 -12.26 -11.41
CA GLY A 49 -10.25 -11.45 -11.92
C GLY A 49 -10.29 -10.08 -11.23
N ASN A 50 -11.49 -9.60 -10.92
CA ASN A 50 -11.69 -8.35 -10.19
C ASN A 50 -12.20 -8.66 -8.78
N LEU A 51 -11.46 -8.22 -7.76
CA LEU A 51 -11.87 -8.32 -6.36
C LEU A 51 -12.14 -6.91 -5.83
N TYR A 52 -13.39 -6.62 -5.51
CA TYR A 52 -13.81 -5.37 -4.88
C TYR A 52 -13.96 -5.59 -3.39
N SER A 53 -13.07 -5.02 -2.59
CA SER A 53 -13.22 -4.99 -1.14
C SER A 53 -13.80 -3.66 -0.72
N LYS A 54 -14.94 -3.68 -0.03
CA LYS A 54 -15.59 -2.48 0.51
C LYS A 54 -15.18 -2.16 1.95
N SER A 55 -14.55 -3.10 2.65
CA SER A 55 -14.11 -2.97 4.04
C SER A 55 -12.65 -3.41 4.21
N ALA A 56 -12.24 -3.73 5.43
CA ALA A 56 -10.88 -4.13 5.75
C ALA A 56 -10.46 -5.41 5.03
N ILE A 57 -9.16 -5.52 4.74
CA ILE A 57 -8.52 -6.75 4.28
C ILE A 57 -7.47 -7.17 5.30
N VAL A 58 -7.50 -8.44 5.67
CA VAL A 58 -6.55 -9.09 6.57
C VAL A 58 -5.90 -10.24 5.82
N ASN A 59 -4.57 -10.23 5.69
CA ASN A 59 -3.82 -11.39 5.18
C ASN A 59 -2.92 -11.98 6.27
N ASN A 60 -3.12 -13.26 6.57
CA ASN A 60 -2.30 -14.02 7.50
C ASN A 60 -1.58 -15.19 6.82
N GLU A 61 -1.60 -15.26 5.48
CA GLU A 61 -0.90 -16.28 4.69
C GLU A 61 0.37 -15.71 4.05
N ALA A 62 1.53 -16.25 4.42
CA ALA A 62 2.84 -15.81 3.92
C ALA A 62 3.02 -16.14 2.43
N GLY A 63 2.48 -17.28 2.00
CA GLY A 63 2.55 -17.82 0.65
C GLY A 63 1.56 -17.25 -0.35
N MET A 64 0.84 -16.16 0.00
CA MET A 64 -0.16 -15.56 -0.89
C MET A 64 0.46 -15.23 -2.25
N SER A 65 -0.22 -15.62 -3.33
CA SER A 65 0.16 -15.23 -4.69
C SER A 65 -0.44 -13.87 -5.04
N ALA A 66 0.32 -13.02 -5.72
CA ALA A 66 -0.21 -11.78 -6.31
C ALA A 66 -1.34 -12.02 -7.33
N GLY A 67 -1.39 -13.22 -7.92
CA GLY A 67 -2.32 -13.54 -8.99
C GLY A 67 -2.05 -12.72 -10.25
N THR A 68 -3.09 -12.51 -11.05
CA THR A 68 -3.01 -11.71 -12.29
C THR A 68 -4.10 -10.63 -12.37
N GLY A 69 -5.02 -10.63 -11.41
CA GLY A 69 -6.20 -9.77 -11.40
C GLY A 69 -5.96 -8.41 -10.79
N THR A 70 -7.07 -7.74 -10.48
CA THR A 70 -7.08 -6.40 -9.88
C THR A 70 -7.80 -6.45 -8.53
N LEU A 71 -7.16 -5.87 -7.52
CA LEU A 71 -7.80 -5.53 -6.25
C LEU A 71 -8.30 -4.09 -6.31
N TYR A 72 -9.57 -3.88 -5.97
CA TYR A 72 -10.18 -2.56 -5.78
C TYR A 72 -10.39 -2.33 -4.30
N LEU A 73 -9.81 -1.26 -3.78
CA LEU A 73 -10.08 -0.71 -2.46
C LEU A 73 -10.99 0.50 -2.64
N ASP A 74 -12.29 0.24 -2.67
CA ASP A 74 -13.34 1.19 -3.09
C ASP A 74 -14.53 1.23 -2.11
N GLY A 75 -14.20 1.15 -0.82
CA GLY A 75 -15.11 1.33 0.30
C GLY A 75 -15.54 2.78 0.53
N ALA A 76 -16.54 2.98 1.39
CA ALA A 76 -17.06 4.30 1.75
C ALA A 76 -16.52 4.84 3.09
N SER A 77 -15.80 4.02 3.85
CA SER A 77 -15.15 4.36 5.11
C SER A 77 -13.66 4.04 5.02
N LEU A 78 -12.85 4.52 5.97
CA LEU A 78 -11.41 4.23 6.02
C LEU A 78 -11.18 2.73 5.91
N GLN A 79 -10.53 2.28 4.84
CA GLN A 79 -10.21 0.86 4.66
C GLN A 79 -8.85 0.55 5.25
N VAL A 80 -8.79 -0.55 5.98
CA VAL A 80 -7.55 -1.00 6.63
C VAL A 80 -7.03 -2.24 5.93
N VAL A 81 -5.76 -2.19 5.51
CA VAL A 81 -5.00 -3.37 5.08
C VAL A 81 -4.14 -3.82 6.24
N SER A 82 -4.32 -5.05 6.70
CA SER A 82 -3.70 -5.57 7.92
C SER A 82 -3.46 -7.09 7.84
N GLY A 83 -3.17 -7.71 8.99
CA GLY A 83 -2.83 -9.12 9.11
C GLY A 83 -1.37 -9.31 9.50
N SER A 84 -0.97 -10.56 9.74
CA SER A 84 0.41 -10.91 10.11
C SER A 84 1.35 -10.99 8.91
N GLU A 85 0.83 -11.08 7.69
CA GLU A 85 1.59 -11.33 6.47
C GLU A 85 1.31 -10.27 5.39
N VAL A 86 2.28 -10.07 4.50
CA VAL A 86 2.17 -9.09 3.40
C VAL A 86 0.97 -9.39 2.51
N LEU A 87 0.09 -8.42 2.25
CA LEU A 87 -0.94 -8.56 1.23
C LEU A 87 -0.29 -8.40 -0.14
N LYS A 88 -0.37 -9.43 -0.99
CA LYS A 88 0.23 -9.43 -2.34
C LYS A 88 -0.86 -9.33 -3.41
N VAL A 89 -0.70 -8.44 -4.37
CA VAL A 89 -1.63 -8.24 -5.48
C VAL A 89 -0.87 -8.04 -6.80
N ASN A 90 -1.54 -8.27 -7.93
CA ASN A 90 -1.00 -7.87 -9.23
C ASN A 90 -1.30 -6.39 -9.48
N ASN A 91 -2.54 -6.08 -9.87
CA ASN A 91 -2.99 -4.70 -10.07
C ASN A 91 -3.75 -4.19 -8.85
N LEU A 92 -3.66 -2.89 -8.62
CA LEU A 92 -4.32 -2.20 -7.52
C LEU A 92 -5.08 -0.98 -8.03
N VAL A 93 -6.31 -0.80 -7.58
CA VAL A 93 -7.09 0.43 -7.79
C VAL A 93 -7.49 0.95 -6.41
N THR A 94 -7.14 2.20 -6.12
CA THR A 94 -7.49 2.87 -4.87
C THR A 94 -8.51 3.97 -5.14
N ASP A 95 -9.73 3.76 -4.66
CA ASP A 95 -10.89 4.62 -4.92
C ASP A 95 -11.70 4.84 -3.64
N ASN A 96 -11.07 5.43 -2.64
CA ASN A 96 -11.72 5.62 -1.34
C ASN A 96 -11.38 6.99 -0.76
N THR A 97 -12.32 7.93 -0.85
CA THR A 97 -12.13 9.30 -0.35
C THR A 97 -11.89 9.37 1.16
N ALA A 98 -12.32 8.38 1.94
CA ALA A 98 -12.02 8.29 3.37
C ALA A 98 -10.58 7.81 3.66
N GLY A 99 -9.89 7.32 2.63
CA GLY A 99 -8.49 6.90 2.67
C GLY A 99 -8.31 5.40 2.90
N ILE A 100 -7.04 4.99 2.79
CA ILE A 100 -6.59 3.62 3.04
C ILE A 100 -5.46 3.67 4.06
N ALA A 101 -5.57 2.84 5.10
CA ALA A 101 -4.59 2.71 6.16
C ALA A 101 -3.84 1.37 6.05
N LEU A 102 -2.52 1.43 5.89
CA LEU A 102 -1.64 0.27 5.86
C LEU A 102 -1.15 -0.05 7.28
N ASN A 103 -1.75 -1.07 7.88
CA ASN A 103 -1.32 -1.69 9.14
C ASN A 103 -0.40 -2.90 8.92
N ASN A 104 -0.20 -3.32 7.66
CA ASN A 104 0.87 -4.19 7.20
C ASN A 104 1.26 -3.79 5.77
N ASN A 105 2.32 -4.37 5.23
CA ASN A 105 2.77 -4.14 3.87
C ASN A 105 1.72 -4.60 2.84
N LEU A 106 1.57 -3.80 1.78
CA LEU A 106 0.83 -4.14 0.57
C LEU A 106 1.82 -4.14 -0.59
N SER A 107 2.06 -5.29 -1.21
CA SER A 107 2.96 -5.44 -2.37
C SER A 107 2.16 -5.62 -3.65
N LEU A 108 2.52 -4.84 -4.67
CA LEU A 108 1.97 -4.96 -6.02
C LEU A 108 3.05 -5.19 -7.08
N THR A 109 2.73 -6.01 -8.08
CA THR A 109 3.64 -6.38 -9.17
C THR A 109 3.26 -5.73 -10.52
N GLY A 110 2.00 -5.28 -10.67
CA GLY A 110 1.47 -4.68 -11.89
C GLY A 110 1.30 -3.17 -11.77
N ASN A 111 0.14 -2.67 -12.21
CA ASN A 111 -0.17 -1.24 -12.17
C ASN A 111 -1.01 -0.87 -10.93
N HIS A 112 -0.65 0.24 -10.29
CA HIS A 112 -1.48 0.91 -9.30
C HIS A 112 -2.15 2.16 -9.89
N GLN A 113 -3.47 2.18 -9.94
CA GLN A 113 -4.25 3.34 -10.35
C GLN A 113 -4.80 4.07 -9.11
N PHE A 114 -4.37 5.32 -8.93
CA PHE A 114 -4.96 6.24 -7.95
C PHE A 114 -6.22 6.87 -8.54
N VAL A 115 -7.39 6.54 -8.00
CA VAL A 115 -8.69 7.13 -8.40
C VAL A 115 -9.12 8.17 -7.39
N ASN A 116 -9.19 7.82 -6.10
CA ASN A 116 -9.51 8.73 -5.00
C ASN A 116 -8.85 8.29 -3.69
N GLY A 117 -8.53 9.28 -2.84
CA GLY A 117 -8.10 9.04 -1.46
C GLY A 117 -6.60 8.98 -1.25
N LEU A 118 -6.21 9.20 0.00
CA LEU A 118 -4.82 9.11 0.46
C LEU A 118 -4.53 7.71 1.01
N ILE A 119 -3.29 7.26 0.85
CA ILE A 119 -2.80 6.01 1.42
C ILE A 119 -1.79 6.34 2.51
N GLY A 120 -2.16 6.07 3.76
CA GLY A 120 -1.30 6.27 4.94
C GLY A 120 -0.76 4.95 5.47
N SER A 121 0.32 5.02 6.24
CA SER A 121 0.84 3.91 7.04
C SER A 121 0.59 4.19 8.52
N SER A 122 -0.10 3.31 9.23
CA SER A 122 -0.50 3.57 10.63
C SER A 122 0.60 3.25 11.64
N VAL A 123 1.60 2.46 11.26
CA VAL A 123 2.79 2.11 12.05
C VAL A 123 4.01 2.21 11.14
N THR A 124 5.12 2.69 11.69
CA THR A 124 6.37 2.86 10.91
C THR A 124 7.34 1.70 11.17
N PRO A 125 7.80 0.98 10.12
CA PRO A 125 7.43 1.11 8.71
C PRO A 125 6.51 -0.02 8.21
N ASN A 126 5.29 0.34 7.75
CA ASN A 126 4.48 -0.43 6.82
C ASN A 126 4.53 0.22 5.43
N TYR A 127 4.83 -0.56 4.40
CA TYR A 127 5.12 -0.09 3.05
C TYR A 127 3.99 -0.40 2.06
N LEU A 128 3.70 0.56 1.18
CA LEU A 128 3.21 0.24 -0.16
C LEU A 128 4.41 -0.12 -1.03
N ILE A 129 4.51 -1.39 -1.42
CA ILE A 129 5.65 -1.95 -2.15
C ILE A 129 5.30 -2.05 -3.64
N TYR A 130 6.15 -1.45 -4.46
CA TYR A 130 6.18 -1.62 -5.91
C TYR A 130 7.31 -2.57 -6.26
N GLU A 131 6.98 -3.77 -6.72
CA GLU A 131 7.97 -4.76 -7.17
C GLU A 131 8.60 -4.34 -8.52
N SER A 132 9.53 -5.16 -9.03
CA SER A 132 10.14 -4.92 -10.35
C SER A 132 9.07 -4.88 -11.44
N GLY A 133 9.15 -3.92 -12.36
CA GLY A 133 8.13 -3.68 -13.40
C GLY A 133 6.83 -3.02 -12.92
N ALA A 134 6.61 -2.90 -11.61
CA ALA A 134 5.40 -2.26 -11.09
C ALA A 134 5.38 -0.76 -11.38
N THR A 135 4.22 -0.25 -11.77
CA THR A 135 4.00 1.14 -12.18
C THR A 135 2.82 1.76 -11.43
N HIS A 136 2.67 3.08 -11.52
CA HIS A 136 1.46 3.74 -11.05
C HIS A 136 1.01 4.85 -12.00
N SER A 137 -0.24 5.25 -11.88
CA SER A 137 -0.84 6.35 -12.61
C SER A 137 -1.91 7.07 -11.77
N GLY A 138 -2.18 8.32 -12.12
CA GLY A 138 -3.28 9.08 -11.56
C GLY A 138 -2.96 9.88 -10.29
N ALA A 139 -1.79 9.75 -9.67
CA ALA A 139 -1.48 10.47 -8.42
C ALA A 139 -1.61 12.00 -8.56
N THR A 140 -2.23 12.66 -7.57
CA THR A 140 -2.39 14.12 -7.45
C THR A 140 -2.37 14.53 -5.96
N ASP A 141 -2.49 15.83 -5.67
CA ASP A 141 -2.60 16.35 -4.30
C ASP A 141 -3.73 15.70 -3.48
N SER A 142 -4.84 15.31 -4.09
CA SER A 142 -5.96 14.66 -3.41
C SER A 142 -5.86 13.13 -3.34
N ARG A 143 -4.87 12.53 -4.02
CA ARG A 143 -4.71 11.07 -4.12
C ARG A 143 -3.26 10.67 -4.33
N HIS A 144 -2.58 10.39 -3.23
CA HIS A 144 -1.19 9.98 -3.19
C HIS A 144 -0.87 9.28 -1.86
N VAL A 145 0.37 8.86 -1.67
CA VAL A 145 0.80 8.15 -0.46
C VAL A 145 1.34 9.15 0.55
N THR A 146 0.75 9.19 1.74
CA THR A 146 1.29 9.94 2.89
C THR A 146 2.17 9.07 3.79
N GLY A 147 2.11 7.74 3.61
CA GLY A 147 2.93 6.75 4.29
C GLY A 147 4.28 6.46 3.61
N TRP A 148 4.78 5.24 3.81
CA TRP A 148 6.03 4.76 3.23
C TRP A 148 5.79 4.01 1.92
N ILE A 149 6.61 4.31 0.92
CA ILE A 149 6.70 3.54 -0.32
C ILE A 149 8.04 2.81 -0.35
N LYS A 150 8.03 1.57 -0.82
CA LYS A 150 9.22 0.82 -1.22
C LYS A 150 9.16 0.54 -2.71
N LYS A 151 10.25 0.79 -3.45
CA LYS A 151 10.43 0.35 -4.84
C LYS A 151 11.56 -0.67 -4.90
N ILE A 152 11.30 -1.80 -5.52
CA ILE A 152 12.28 -2.86 -5.78
C ILE A 152 12.49 -2.96 -7.29
N GLY A 153 13.74 -3.11 -7.73
CA GLY A 153 14.09 -3.34 -9.14
C GLY A 153 15.05 -2.28 -9.69
N SER A 154 15.15 -2.22 -11.01
CA SER A 154 16.07 -1.33 -11.75
C SER A 154 15.34 -0.31 -12.61
N ASP A 155 14.00 -0.30 -12.61
CA ASP A 155 13.21 0.59 -13.46
C ASP A 155 13.20 2.01 -12.89
N ASN A 156 13.14 2.99 -13.80
CA ASN A 156 12.84 4.38 -13.42
C ASN A 156 11.50 4.42 -12.70
N PHE A 157 11.43 5.21 -11.62
CA PHE A 157 10.23 5.30 -10.80
C PHE A 157 10.08 6.69 -10.19
N ILE A 158 8.87 7.23 -10.25
CA ILE A 158 8.50 8.48 -9.58
C ILE A 158 7.69 8.10 -8.35
N PHE A 159 8.17 8.39 -7.15
CA PHE A 159 7.47 8.10 -5.92
C PHE A 159 6.32 9.09 -5.72
N PRO A 160 5.04 8.64 -5.68
CA PRO A 160 3.89 9.49 -5.44
C PRO A 160 3.68 9.73 -3.93
N VAL A 161 4.69 10.29 -3.26
CA VAL A 161 4.65 10.59 -1.81
C VAL A 161 4.27 12.04 -1.54
N GLY A 162 3.71 12.35 -0.38
CA GLY A 162 3.32 13.71 0.02
C GLY A 162 2.87 13.79 1.47
N ASP A 163 2.31 14.94 1.87
CA ASP A 163 1.59 15.09 3.14
C ASP A 163 0.07 15.06 2.93
N ASN A 164 -0.72 15.29 3.99
CA ASN A 164 -2.18 15.27 3.89
C ASN A 164 -2.77 16.33 2.95
N SER A 165 -1.96 17.22 2.35
CA SER A 165 -2.43 18.29 1.48
C SER A 165 -1.79 18.28 0.10
N PHE A 166 -0.51 17.89 -0.01
CA PHE A 166 0.21 18.04 -1.25
C PHE A 166 1.10 16.86 -1.61
N LEU A 167 1.06 16.52 -2.89
CA LEU A 167 1.98 15.60 -3.52
C LEU A 167 3.37 16.24 -3.68
N ARG A 168 4.42 15.50 -3.32
CA ARG A 168 5.83 15.90 -3.36
C ARG A 168 6.65 14.75 -3.92
N THR A 169 6.54 14.57 -5.22
CA THR A 169 7.21 13.47 -5.92
C THR A 169 8.72 13.59 -5.89
N ILE A 170 9.39 12.44 -5.84
CA ILE A 170 10.81 12.29 -6.15
C ILE A 170 10.99 11.19 -7.16
N ALA A 171 11.95 11.33 -8.06
CA ALA A 171 12.24 10.32 -9.09
C ALA A 171 13.58 9.63 -8.83
N ILE A 172 13.61 8.33 -9.11
CA ILE A 172 14.83 7.57 -9.34
C ILE A 172 14.90 7.22 -10.82
N SER A 173 16.10 7.25 -11.39
CA SER A 173 16.32 6.91 -12.79
C SER A 173 17.72 6.36 -13.00
N SER A 174 17.92 5.68 -14.14
CA SER A 174 19.24 5.23 -14.61
C SER A 174 19.94 4.25 -13.66
N LEU A 175 19.19 3.29 -13.11
CA LEU A 175 19.74 2.23 -12.27
C LEU A 175 20.40 1.16 -13.16
N SER A 176 21.66 0.82 -12.85
CA SER A 176 22.41 -0.22 -13.58
C SER A 176 22.16 -1.63 -13.06
N VAL A 177 21.66 -1.76 -11.82
CA VAL A 177 21.38 -3.03 -11.15
C VAL A 177 20.12 -2.87 -10.31
N ALA A 178 19.37 -3.96 -10.11
CA ALA A 178 18.22 -3.98 -9.23
C ALA A 178 18.61 -3.61 -7.78
N ALA A 179 17.84 -2.70 -7.17
CA ALA A 179 18.04 -2.25 -5.80
C ALA A 179 16.69 -2.01 -5.09
N GLU A 180 16.76 -1.76 -3.80
CA GLU A 180 15.60 -1.36 -2.98
C GLU A 180 15.72 0.13 -2.61
N PHE A 181 14.64 0.88 -2.80
CA PHE A 181 14.52 2.28 -2.42
C PHE A 181 13.29 2.50 -1.55
N ASN A 182 13.50 3.09 -0.38
CA ASN A 182 12.43 3.44 0.55
C ASN A 182 12.24 4.97 0.54
N CYS A 183 10.99 5.42 0.40
CA CYS A 183 10.64 6.82 0.29
C CYS A 183 9.45 7.15 1.20
N HIS A 184 9.58 8.22 1.98
CA HIS A 184 8.50 8.80 2.76
C HIS A 184 8.69 10.31 2.81
N TYR A 185 7.63 11.05 2.53
CA TYR A 185 7.65 12.50 2.69
C TYR A 185 7.50 12.84 4.16
N TYR A 186 8.44 13.63 4.69
CA TYR A 186 8.37 14.12 6.06
C TYR A 186 8.61 15.62 6.08
N ARG A 187 7.79 16.36 6.83
CA ARG A 187 8.00 17.78 7.09
C ARG A 187 8.94 17.88 8.28
N THR A 188 10.17 18.37 8.07
CA THR A 188 11.15 18.54 9.16
C THR A 188 10.56 19.34 10.31
N THR A 189 10.64 18.82 11.54
CA THR A 189 11.15 19.64 12.65
C THR A 189 12.68 19.72 12.52
N PRO A 190 13.37 20.78 13.02
CA PRO A 190 14.79 21.04 12.75
C PRO A 190 15.79 20.07 13.42
N ASN A 191 15.62 18.75 13.32
CA ASN A 191 16.63 17.79 13.76
C ASN A 191 16.96 16.78 12.65
N ILE A 192 18.05 17.05 11.95
CA ILE A 192 18.55 16.30 10.78
C ILE A 192 19.60 15.23 11.15
N TYR A 193 19.90 15.03 12.44
CA TYR A 193 21.07 14.26 12.87
C TYR A 193 20.85 12.76 13.09
N ASN A 194 19.60 12.26 13.06
CA ASN A 194 19.29 10.85 13.38
C ASN A 194 18.72 10.06 12.20
N LEU A 195 19.28 10.18 11.00
CA LEU A 195 18.83 9.38 9.86
C LEU A 195 19.96 8.52 9.32
N GLN A 196 19.80 7.22 9.51
CA GLN A 196 20.73 6.20 9.06
C GLN A 196 20.39 5.82 7.60
N SER A 197 21.43 5.58 6.79
CA SER A 197 21.31 5.11 5.40
C SER A 197 20.38 3.89 5.28
N PRO A 198 19.62 3.73 4.17
CA PRO A 198 19.73 4.44 2.88
C PRO A 198 18.54 5.40 2.58
N ILE A 199 18.15 6.28 3.51
CA ILE A 199 16.97 7.15 3.33
C ILE A 199 17.29 8.35 2.42
N VAL A 200 16.54 8.52 1.31
CA VAL A 200 16.56 9.73 0.48
C VAL A 200 15.46 10.70 0.94
N LYS A 201 15.81 11.96 1.21
CA LYS A 201 14.88 13.01 1.64
C LYS A 201 14.46 13.91 0.49
N VAL A 202 13.15 14.15 0.35
CA VAL A 202 12.61 15.21 -0.52
C VAL A 202 12.38 16.46 0.32
N ARG A 203 13.01 17.60 -0.02
CA ARG A 203 12.87 18.87 0.72
C ARG A 203 11.86 19.79 0.04
N ALA A 204 11.21 20.66 0.82
CA ALA A 204 10.14 21.55 0.36
C ALA A 204 10.59 22.71 -0.56
N VAL A 205 11.89 23.02 -0.68
CA VAL A 205 12.38 24.10 -1.54
C VAL A 205 13.74 23.75 -2.12
N GLN A 206 13.78 23.35 -3.40
CA GLN A 206 14.83 23.79 -4.32
C GLN A 206 14.35 23.64 -5.76
N LYS A 207 14.13 24.80 -6.41
CA LYS A 207 14.08 24.94 -7.86
C LYS A 207 15.48 24.57 -8.38
N SER A 208 15.61 23.47 -9.12
CA SER A 208 16.86 23.12 -9.81
C SER A 208 17.09 24.11 -10.96
N GLY A 209 17.83 25.19 -10.70
CA GLY A 209 18.54 25.91 -11.74
C GLY A 209 19.94 25.29 -11.90
N PRO A 210 20.48 25.17 -13.13
CA PRO A 210 21.85 24.73 -13.32
C PRO A 210 22.79 25.93 -13.15
N ASP A 211 23.36 26.13 -11.97
CA ASP A 211 24.54 27.00 -11.82
C ASP A 211 25.79 26.13 -11.89
N ILE A 212 26.35 26.05 -13.09
CA ILE A 212 27.73 25.64 -13.32
C ILE A 212 28.59 26.88 -13.09
N ILE A 213 29.45 26.85 -12.07
CA ILE A 213 30.64 27.69 -12.03
C ILE A 213 31.84 26.74 -12.01
N PRO A 214 32.92 27.09 -12.72
CA PRO A 214 34.11 27.38 -11.94
C PRO A 214 34.83 28.65 -12.40
N GLU A 215 35.32 29.39 -11.41
CA GLU A 215 36.32 30.45 -11.56
C GLU A 215 37.59 29.90 -12.25
N GLY A 216 38.18 30.71 -13.11
CA GLY A 216 39.46 30.46 -13.75
C GLY A 216 40.09 31.78 -14.17
N THR A 217 41.12 32.17 -13.43
CA THR A 217 42.09 33.27 -13.60
C THR A 217 42.48 33.61 -15.04
N GLY A 218 42.52 34.92 -15.33
CA GLY A 218 43.16 35.56 -16.48
C GLY A 218 43.03 37.08 -16.38
#